data_AF-A0A545VCX5-F1
#
_entry.id   AF-A0A545VCX5-F1
#
_cell.length_a   1.000
_cell.length_b   1.000
_cell.length_c   1.000
_cell.angle_alpha   90.00
_cell.angle_beta   90.00
_cell.angle_gamma   90.00
#
_symmetry.space_group_name_H-M   'P 1'
#
loop_
_entity.id
_entity.type
_entity.pdbx_description
1 polymer ?
#
loop_
_entity_poly.entity_id
_entity_poly.type
_entity_poly.pdbx_seq_one_letter_code
_entity_poly.pdbx_strand_id
1 'polypeptide(L)'
;MPVDYSKWDALELSDDSDIEVHPNVDKKSFIRAKQTQIHQERQQRKQRMEALKYEVELHQALLKRISALVAALRSRASEAAAAQNPGQLAFQAVMESAGDEKDDALPPVPEGLRVDPNQPKTYSAMMAGLLDQVNKAMEAKKPDDRYKAMLEEIQVHETQVQTLIKESGDELAKLEKEEGKKITSEGIHTGFDSSFVNKTAGAGGDSTKVELLNPNYNPSEGSSSSTKDASVRKDDDDEIEASPAARKFADIPANNYSASLEYLTKNPQILSEKETDGLLVLAFDAALESKDERARQCVHQALLLQYCRSLGRDGVALFFKRITADGGNNAKEVFYKDVHDTHLRIRTRAREIVAERAAEPAEGVEQIQLHAVEPGTVISISVPEAGSEDPEVQEAREIFEHFSDEMRAALETGELDKVNEVLGKLSVEEAEEYVNLFGEANILSLEEQIIDGTTEEGKQQIKELEGRAAAERAAEAAAGATADPE
;
A
#
# COMPACT_ATOMS: atom_id res chain seq x y z
N MET A 1 -16.43 47.94 -29.32
CA MET A 1 -16.71 46.90 -30.34
C MET A 1 -17.59 45.86 -29.67
N PRO A 2 -18.68 45.38 -30.28
CA PRO A 2 -19.43 44.25 -29.75
C PRO A 2 -18.49 43.04 -29.62
N VAL A 3 -18.61 42.30 -28.52
CA VAL A 3 -17.88 41.03 -28.34
C VAL A 3 -18.59 39.98 -29.22
N ASP A 4 -17.84 39.34 -30.11
CA ASP A 4 -18.38 38.33 -31.03
C ASP A 4 -18.21 36.92 -30.44
N TYR A 5 -19.33 36.22 -30.27
CA TYR A 5 -19.39 34.83 -29.79
C TYR A 5 -19.78 33.84 -30.90
N SER A 6 -19.83 34.27 -32.17
CA SER A 6 -20.27 33.48 -33.33
C SER A 6 -19.52 32.16 -33.53
N LYS A 7 -18.32 32.04 -32.96
CA LYS A 7 -17.57 30.76 -32.90
C LYS A 7 -18.41 29.62 -32.33
N TRP A 8 -19.30 29.90 -31.38
CA TRP A 8 -20.06 28.87 -30.65
C TRP A 8 -21.42 28.56 -31.30
N ASP A 9 -21.81 29.28 -32.34
CA ASP A 9 -23.06 29.05 -33.07
C ASP A 9 -23.05 27.73 -33.86
N ALA A 10 -21.87 27.13 -34.08
CA ALA A 10 -21.68 25.93 -34.89
C ALA A 10 -21.36 24.65 -34.08
N LEU A 11 -21.84 24.59 -32.83
CA LEU A 11 -21.73 23.40 -31.98
C LEU A 11 -22.67 22.28 -32.47
N GLU A 12 -22.11 21.08 -32.72
CA GLU A 12 -22.90 19.90 -33.09
C GLU A 12 -22.94 18.90 -31.93
N LEU A 13 -23.99 19.00 -31.12
CA LEU A 13 -24.27 18.09 -30.00
C LEU A 13 -25.04 16.86 -30.50
N SER A 14 -24.44 15.67 -30.33
CA SER A 14 -25.06 14.41 -30.74
C SER A 14 -26.16 13.93 -29.77
N ASP A 15 -26.08 14.33 -28.50
CA ASP A 15 -27.05 14.00 -27.44
C ASP A 15 -27.70 15.29 -26.90
N ASP A 16 -28.36 16.03 -27.80
CA ASP A 16 -29.09 17.23 -27.43
C ASP A 16 -30.46 16.88 -26.81
N SER A 17 -30.53 16.95 -25.48
CA SER A 17 -31.75 16.69 -24.73
C SER A 17 -32.83 17.75 -24.91
N ASP A 18 -32.50 18.93 -25.44
CA ASP A 18 -33.44 20.05 -25.56
C ASP A 18 -34.09 20.13 -26.93
N ILE A 19 -33.85 19.13 -27.78
CA ILE A 19 -34.46 19.08 -29.09
C ILE A 19 -35.99 19.04 -29.00
N GLU A 20 -36.64 20.03 -29.60
CA GLU A 20 -38.09 20.10 -29.74
C GLU A 20 -38.52 19.07 -30.80
N VAL A 21 -39.23 18.06 -30.33
CA VAL A 21 -39.73 16.97 -31.17
C VAL A 21 -41.24 17.13 -31.31
N HIS A 22 -41.78 16.74 -32.46
CA HIS A 22 -43.23 16.76 -32.67
C HIS A 22 -43.94 15.91 -31.59
N PRO A 23 -45.12 16.32 -31.07
CA PRO A 23 -45.84 15.62 -29.99
C PRO A 23 -46.09 14.11 -30.19
N ASN A 24 -46.03 13.62 -31.43
CA ASN A 24 -46.26 12.21 -31.78
C ASN A 24 -44.98 11.37 -31.92
N VAL A 25 -43.80 11.97 -31.78
CA VAL A 25 -42.53 11.27 -31.92
C VAL A 25 -41.91 11.13 -30.53
N ASP A 26 -41.50 9.91 -30.18
CA ASP A 26 -40.83 9.66 -28.92
C ASP A 26 -39.44 10.32 -28.93
N LYS A 27 -39.27 11.27 -28.01
CA LYS A 27 -38.04 12.07 -27.86
C LYS A 27 -36.79 11.18 -27.67
N LYS A 28 -36.89 10.08 -26.92
CA LYS A 28 -35.73 9.22 -26.63
C LYS A 28 -35.26 8.40 -27.82
N SER A 29 -36.17 7.89 -28.63
CA SER A 29 -35.83 7.18 -29.87
C SER A 29 -35.34 8.15 -30.94
N PHE A 30 -35.94 9.34 -31.04
CA PHE A 30 -35.49 10.38 -31.96
C PHE A 30 -34.06 10.85 -31.68
N ILE A 31 -33.71 11.15 -30.41
CA ILE A 31 -32.36 11.54 -30.02
C ILE A 31 -31.34 10.45 -30.38
N ARG A 32 -31.63 9.18 -30.06
CA ARG A 32 -30.74 8.05 -30.42
C ARG A 32 -30.58 7.87 -31.93
N ALA A 33 -31.66 8.03 -32.69
CA ALA A 33 -31.62 7.97 -34.14
C ALA A 33 -30.77 9.12 -34.73
N LYS A 34 -30.96 10.34 -34.24
CA LYS A 34 -30.18 11.52 -34.63
C LYS A 34 -28.71 11.37 -34.25
N GLN A 35 -28.40 10.87 -33.06
CA GLN A 35 -27.05 10.53 -32.63
C GLN A 35 -26.39 9.55 -33.61
N THR A 36 -27.09 8.45 -33.93
CA THR A 36 -26.60 7.44 -34.87
C THR A 36 -26.37 8.03 -36.25
N GLN A 37 -27.29 8.86 -36.74
CA GLN A 37 -27.15 9.55 -38.02
C GLN A 37 -25.92 10.46 -38.03
N ILE A 38 -25.72 11.29 -37.00
CA ILE A 38 -24.56 12.19 -36.89
C ILE A 38 -23.26 11.39 -36.86
N HIS A 39 -23.19 10.29 -36.10
CA HIS A 39 -22.01 9.42 -36.08
C HIS A 39 -21.76 8.76 -37.43
N GLN A 40 -22.81 8.27 -38.11
CA GLN A 40 -22.69 7.69 -39.45
C GLN A 40 -22.19 8.72 -40.47
N GLU A 41 -22.77 9.93 -40.48
CA GLU A 41 -22.33 11.01 -41.36
C GLU A 41 -20.88 11.44 -41.08
N ARG A 42 -20.47 11.49 -39.80
CA ARG A 42 -19.08 11.77 -39.41
C ARG A 42 -18.14 10.68 -39.91
N GLN A 43 -18.48 9.42 -39.66
CA GLN A 43 -17.67 8.28 -40.10
C GLN A 43 -17.55 8.22 -41.63
N GLN A 44 -18.65 8.45 -42.36
CA GLN A 44 -18.63 8.51 -43.82
C GLN A 44 -17.76 9.66 -44.32
N ARG A 45 -17.85 10.86 -43.71
CA ARG A 45 -16.99 11.99 -44.08
C ARG A 45 -15.52 11.69 -43.83
N LYS A 46 -15.17 11.13 -42.67
CA LYS A 46 -13.80 10.74 -42.34
C LYS A 46 -13.24 9.71 -43.31
N GLN A 47 -14.01 8.66 -43.60
CA GLN A 47 -13.64 7.64 -44.58
C GLN A 47 -13.44 8.24 -45.98
N ARG A 48 -14.31 9.15 -46.42
CA ARG A 48 -14.15 9.84 -47.72
C ARG A 48 -12.90 10.72 -47.75
N MET A 49 -12.61 11.46 -46.69
CA MET A 49 -11.38 12.27 -46.62
C MET A 49 -10.13 11.40 -46.65
N GLU A 50 -10.11 10.30 -45.91
CA GLU A 50 -8.98 9.35 -45.90
C GLU A 50 -8.82 8.68 -47.28
N ALA A 51 -9.92 8.30 -47.93
CA ALA A 51 -9.92 7.78 -49.29
C ALA A 51 -9.35 8.79 -50.29
N LEU A 52 -9.83 10.03 -50.27
CA LEU A 52 -9.35 11.09 -51.16
C LEU A 52 -7.87 11.43 -50.89
N LYS A 53 -7.42 11.44 -49.63
CA LYS A 53 -6.00 11.63 -49.29
C LYS A 53 -5.13 10.53 -49.90
N TYR A 54 -5.54 9.28 -49.74
CA TYR A 54 -4.88 8.14 -50.34
C TYR A 54 -4.87 8.20 -51.88
N GLU A 55 -6.00 8.54 -52.51
CA GLU A 55 -6.11 8.71 -53.96
C GLU A 55 -5.20 9.84 -54.48
N VAL A 56 -5.15 10.97 -53.80
CA VAL A 56 -4.26 12.09 -54.17
C VAL A 56 -2.80 11.65 -54.10
N GLU A 57 -2.37 11.01 -53.01
CA GLU A 57 -0.99 10.50 -52.87
C GLU A 57 -0.65 9.48 -53.96
N LEU A 58 -1.56 8.54 -54.22
CA LEU A 58 -1.44 7.53 -55.26
C LEU A 58 -1.29 8.17 -56.64
N HIS A 59 -2.20 9.07 -57.01
CA HIS A 59 -2.22 9.73 -58.31
C HIS A 59 -1.02 10.66 -58.49
N GLN A 60 -0.54 11.33 -57.43
CA GLN A 60 0.67 12.16 -57.51
C GLN A 60 1.92 11.33 -57.84
N ALA A 61 2.09 10.17 -57.21
CA ALA A 61 3.20 9.27 -57.51
C ALA A 61 3.10 8.69 -58.93
N LEU A 62 1.89 8.31 -59.35
CA LEU A 62 1.61 7.84 -60.70
C LEU A 62 1.90 8.95 -61.74
N LEU A 63 1.50 10.19 -61.47
CA LEU A 63 1.77 11.34 -62.33
C LEU A 63 3.27 11.57 -62.52
N LYS A 64 4.07 11.47 -61.45
CA LYS A 64 5.53 11.57 -61.55
C LYS A 64 6.10 10.54 -62.53
N ARG A 65 5.62 9.29 -62.47
CA ARG A 65 6.05 8.21 -63.38
C ARG A 65 5.60 8.43 -64.82
N ILE A 66 4.35 8.85 -65.05
CA ILE A 66 3.87 9.20 -66.39
C ILE A 66 4.71 10.36 -66.94
N SER A 67 4.95 11.41 -66.15
CA SER A 67 5.73 12.57 -66.61
C SER A 67 7.18 12.20 -66.95
N ALA A 68 7.79 11.27 -66.21
CA ALA A 68 9.12 10.74 -66.50
C ALA A 68 9.13 9.92 -67.80
N LEU A 69 8.11 9.08 -68.02
CA LEU A 69 7.92 8.31 -69.25
C LEU A 69 7.73 9.24 -70.45
N VAL A 70 6.87 10.25 -70.33
CA VAL A 70 6.66 11.27 -71.36
C VAL A 70 7.95 12.03 -71.66
N ALA A 71 8.74 12.39 -70.65
CA ALA A 71 10.05 13.02 -70.84
C ALA A 71 11.04 12.12 -71.60
N ALA A 72 11.11 10.83 -71.23
CA ALA A 72 11.96 9.83 -71.91
C ALA A 72 11.54 9.57 -73.35
N LEU A 73 10.23 9.56 -73.64
CA LEU A 73 9.71 9.48 -75.01
C LEU A 73 9.99 10.76 -75.80
N ARG A 74 9.85 11.94 -75.20
CA ARG A 74 10.17 13.21 -75.89
C ARG A 74 11.64 13.33 -76.25
N SER A 75 12.56 12.96 -75.36
CA SER A 75 14.00 13.02 -75.63
C SER A 75 14.43 12.08 -76.77
N ARG A 76 13.69 10.98 -76.96
CA ARG A 76 13.95 9.98 -78.00
C ARG A 76 13.15 10.19 -79.28
N ALA A 77 12.29 11.21 -79.34
CA ALA A 77 11.45 11.48 -80.50
C ALA A 77 12.27 11.78 -81.77
N SER A 78 13.45 12.40 -81.64
CA SER A 78 14.37 12.63 -82.77
C SER A 78 15.05 11.35 -83.26
N GLU A 79 15.33 10.40 -82.36
CA GLU A 79 15.96 9.12 -82.69
C GLU A 79 14.94 8.13 -83.28
N ALA A 80 13.70 8.16 -82.79
CA ALA A 80 12.59 7.37 -83.31
C ALA A 80 12.18 7.76 -84.74
N ALA A 81 12.41 9.02 -85.15
CA ALA A 81 12.21 9.46 -86.53
C ALA A 81 13.29 8.95 -87.50
N ALA A 82 14.47 8.56 -86.99
CA ALA A 82 15.61 8.07 -87.78
C ALA A 82 15.78 6.54 -87.74
N ALA A 83 15.20 5.86 -86.75
CA ALA A 83 15.36 4.42 -86.53
C ALA A 83 14.28 3.57 -87.24
N GLN A 84 14.69 2.38 -87.73
CA GLN A 84 13.82 1.42 -88.42
C GLN A 84 12.78 0.74 -87.49
N ASN A 85 12.95 0.79 -86.17
CA ASN A 85 12.10 0.11 -85.18
C ASN A 85 11.61 1.06 -84.07
N PRO A 86 10.59 1.91 -84.33
CA PRO A 86 10.05 2.84 -83.32
C PRO A 86 9.47 2.14 -82.08
N GLY A 87 9.03 0.89 -82.20
CA GLY A 87 8.49 0.10 -81.08
C GLY A 87 9.54 -0.34 -80.05
N GLN A 88 10.77 -0.66 -80.47
CA GLN A 88 11.86 -1.04 -79.55
C GLN A 88 12.33 0.15 -78.72
N LEU A 89 12.39 1.33 -79.32
CA LEU A 89 12.75 2.58 -78.63
C LEU A 89 11.71 3.00 -77.59
N ALA A 90 10.42 2.83 -77.92
CA ALA A 90 9.32 3.06 -76.97
C ALA A 90 9.40 2.07 -75.79
N PHE A 91 9.64 0.79 -76.06
CA PHE A 91 9.80 -0.22 -75.02
C PHE A 91 11.00 0.05 -74.10
N GLN A 92 12.14 0.47 -74.67
CA GLN A 92 13.31 0.85 -73.88
C GLN A 92 13.05 2.10 -73.03
N ALA A 93 12.29 3.08 -73.55
CA ALA A 93 11.93 4.27 -72.79
C ALA A 93 10.99 3.94 -71.62
N VAL A 94 10.05 3.01 -71.81
CA VAL A 94 9.19 2.48 -70.75
C VAL A 94 10.03 1.81 -69.66
N MET A 95 10.99 0.97 -70.04
CA MET A 95 11.84 0.22 -69.10
C MET A 95 12.73 1.15 -68.26
N GLU A 96 13.27 2.22 -68.84
CA GLU A 96 14.06 3.21 -68.10
C GLU A 96 13.18 4.12 -67.21
N SER A 97 11.92 4.33 -67.60
CA SER A 97 10.96 5.12 -66.81
C SER A 97 10.29 4.35 -65.66
N ALA A 98 10.49 3.02 -65.58
CA ALA A 98 9.83 2.16 -64.60
C ALA A 98 10.28 2.42 -63.15
N GLY A 99 11.38 3.17 -62.95
CA GLY A 99 11.88 3.58 -61.63
C GLY A 99 12.52 2.43 -60.84
N ASP A 100 12.96 2.73 -59.62
CA ASP A 100 13.57 1.75 -58.70
C ASP A 100 12.49 0.88 -58.02
N GLU A 101 12.80 -0.39 -57.74
CA GLU A 101 11.88 -1.35 -57.08
C GLU A 101 11.35 -0.85 -55.72
N LYS A 102 12.10 0.02 -55.03
CA LYS A 102 11.72 0.57 -53.73
C LYS A 102 10.59 1.59 -53.80
N ASP A 103 10.49 2.31 -54.91
CA ASP A 103 9.45 3.33 -55.11
C ASP A 103 8.19 2.74 -55.76
N ASP A 104 8.21 1.45 -56.10
CA ASP A 104 7.14 0.73 -56.82
C ASP A 104 6.01 0.19 -55.94
N ALA A 105 6.25 0.14 -54.63
CA ALA A 105 5.23 -0.20 -53.66
C ALA A 105 4.20 0.93 -53.52
N LEU A 106 2.92 0.56 -53.50
CA LEU A 106 1.84 1.51 -53.21
C LEU A 106 1.87 1.96 -51.74
N PRO A 107 1.37 3.17 -51.44
CA PRO A 107 1.18 3.61 -50.07
C PRO A 107 0.32 2.61 -49.29
N PRO A 108 0.55 2.46 -47.99
CA PRO A 108 -0.27 1.58 -47.16
C PRO A 108 -1.73 2.06 -47.15
N VAL A 109 -2.65 1.13 -47.30
CA VAL A 109 -4.09 1.42 -47.27
C VAL A 109 -4.49 1.87 -45.86
N PRO A 110 -5.15 3.02 -45.68
CA PRO A 110 -5.64 3.49 -44.38
C PRO A 110 -6.61 2.49 -43.73
N GLU A 111 -6.60 2.41 -42.41
CA GLU A 111 -7.48 1.51 -41.65
C GLU A 111 -8.96 1.81 -41.95
N GLY A 112 -9.68 0.81 -42.46
CA GLY A 112 -11.12 0.90 -42.75
C GLY A 112 -11.48 1.23 -44.19
N LEU A 113 -10.50 1.55 -45.06
CA LEU A 113 -10.74 1.68 -46.50
C LEU A 113 -10.77 0.28 -47.15
N ARG A 114 -11.93 -0.11 -47.68
CA ARG A 114 -12.05 -1.36 -48.46
C ARG A 114 -11.54 -1.09 -49.87
N VAL A 115 -10.38 -1.66 -50.17
CA VAL A 115 -9.80 -1.68 -51.51
C VAL A 115 -10.24 -2.95 -52.21
N ASP A 116 -10.58 -2.85 -53.50
CA ASP A 116 -10.96 -4.01 -54.29
C ASP A 116 -9.81 -5.03 -54.34
N PRO A 117 -10.08 -6.33 -54.13
CA PRO A 117 -9.05 -7.38 -54.10
C PRO A 117 -8.30 -7.53 -55.44
N ASN A 118 -8.86 -6.98 -56.52
CA ASN A 118 -8.30 -7.02 -57.87
C ASN A 118 -7.51 -5.74 -58.23
N GLN A 119 -7.34 -4.79 -57.32
CA GLN A 119 -6.57 -3.58 -57.60
C GLN A 119 -5.08 -3.93 -57.75
N PRO A 120 -4.38 -3.39 -58.78
CA PRO A 120 -2.94 -3.58 -58.93
C PRO A 120 -2.21 -3.18 -57.65
N LYS A 121 -1.25 -4.01 -57.23
CA LYS A 121 -0.51 -3.87 -55.96
C LYS A 121 0.75 -3.01 -56.07
N THR A 122 1.13 -2.63 -57.29
CA THR A 122 2.33 -1.83 -57.59
C THR A 122 2.00 -0.75 -58.60
N TYR A 123 2.78 0.32 -58.57
CA TYR A 123 2.69 1.38 -59.57
C TYR A 123 3.06 0.90 -60.97
N SER A 124 4.01 -0.03 -61.09
CA SER A 124 4.37 -0.70 -62.36
C SER A 124 3.20 -1.42 -63.00
N ALA A 125 2.36 -2.10 -62.20
CA ALA A 125 1.16 -2.77 -62.69
C ALA A 125 0.10 -1.75 -63.17
N MET A 126 -0.04 -0.60 -62.49
CA MET A 126 -0.90 0.49 -62.96
C MET A 126 -0.40 1.10 -64.28
N MET A 127 0.92 1.31 -64.41
CA MET A 127 1.55 1.81 -65.63
C MET A 127 1.42 0.81 -66.78
N ALA A 128 1.54 -0.50 -66.52
CA ALA A 128 1.30 -1.53 -67.52
C ALA A 128 -0.16 -1.50 -68.03
N GLY A 129 -1.13 -1.33 -67.13
CA GLY A 129 -2.53 -1.14 -67.50
C GLY A 129 -2.77 0.11 -68.36
N LEU A 130 -2.08 1.22 -68.08
CA LEU A 130 -2.12 2.42 -68.91
C LEU A 130 -1.55 2.14 -70.31
N LEU A 131 -0.38 1.49 -70.39
CA LEU A 131 0.24 1.16 -71.68
C LEU A 131 -0.62 0.20 -72.51
N ASP A 132 -1.31 -0.75 -71.88
CA ASP A 132 -2.28 -1.61 -72.54
C ASP A 132 -3.48 -0.83 -73.08
N GLN A 133 -3.97 0.17 -72.35
CA GLN A 133 -5.04 1.05 -72.81
C GLN A 133 -4.59 1.90 -74.01
N VAL A 134 -3.39 2.46 -73.94
CA VAL A 134 -2.78 3.20 -75.06
C VAL A 134 -2.61 2.29 -76.26
N ASN A 135 -2.11 1.06 -76.08
CA ASN A 135 -1.95 0.10 -77.17
C ASN A 135 -3.29 -0.26 -77.83
N LYS A 136 -4.35 -0.51 -77.04
CA LYS A 136 -5.71 -0.74 -77.56
C LYS A 136 -6.26 0.47 -78.32
N ALA A 137 -6.04 1.70 -77.82
CA ALA A 137 -6.45 2.91 -78.51
C ALA A 137 -5.70 3.09 -79.85
N MET A 138 -4.42 2.73 -79.89
CA MET A 138 -3.57 2.76 -81.07
C MET A 138 -3.97 1.71 -82.11
N GLU A 139 -4.33 0.49 -81.69
CA GLU A 139 -4.87 -0.56 -82.56
C GLU A 139 -6.19 -0.14 -83.20
N ALA A 140 -7.03 0.61 -82.48
CA ALA A 140 -8.29 1.13 -82.98
C ALA A 140 -8.10 2.28 -84.00
N LYS A 141 -7.19 3.22 -83.71
CA LYS A 141 -6.97 4.43 -84.54
C LYS A 141 -6.07 4.20 -85.77
N LYS A 142 -5.21 3.18 -85.75
CA LYS A 142 -4.23 2.84 -86.82
C LYS A 142 -3.52 4.07 -87.44
N PRO A 143 -2.82 4.89 -86.64
CA PRO A 143 -2.13 6.07 -87.15
C PRO A 143 -0.88 5.70 -87.97
N ASP A 144 -0.55 6.53 -88.96
CA ASP A 144 0.65 6.39 -89.79
C ASP A 144 1.94 6.53 -88.97
N ASP A 145 1.99 7.50 -88.05
CA ASP A 145 3.10 7.73 -87.12
C ASP A 145 2.79 7.15 -85.73
N ARG A 146 3.01 5.83 -85.56
CA ARG A 146 2.72 5.12 -84.30
C ARG A 146 3.40 5.73 -83.07
N TYR A 147 4.61 6.25 -83.22
CA TYR A 147 5.37 6.81 -82.09
C TYR A 147 4.80 8.13 -81.59
N LYS A 148 4.44 9.04 -82.51
CA LYS A 148 3.86 10.35 -82.14
C LYS A 148 2.47 10.20 -81.54
N ALA A 149 1.64 9.35 -82.13
CA ALA A 149 0.30 9.10 -81.59
C ALA A 149 0.35 8.42 -80.21
N MET A 150 1.30 7.51 -79.94
CA MET A 150 1.52 6.97 -78.58
C MET A 150 1.89 8.07 -77.58
N LEU A 151 2.76 9.00 -77.97
CA LEU A 151 3.17 10.12 -77.13
C LEU A 151 1.99 11.05 -76.82
N GLU A 152 1.15 11.37 -77.81
CA GLU A 152 -0.05 12.19 -77.64
C GLU A 152 -1.08 11.51 -76.72
N GLU A 153 -1.33 10.21 -76.87
CA GLU A 153 -2.25 9.46 -75.99
C GLU A 153 -1.76 9.41 -74.54
N ILE A 154 -0.45 9.21 -74.32
CA ILE A 154 0.12 9.22 -72.97
C ILE A 154 0.04 10.64 -72.37
N GLN A 155 0.23 11.69 -73.18
CA GLN A 155 0.01 13.08 -72.73
C GLN A 155 -1.46 13.32 -72.36
N VAL A 156 -2.43 12.76 -73.10
CA VAL A 156 -3.84 12.85 -72.72
C VAL A 156 -4.08 12.20 -71.36
N HIS A 157 -3.54 11.00 -71.12
CA HIS A 157 -3.62 10.36 -69.80
C HIS A 157 -2.89 11.15 -68.70
N GLU A 158 -1.75 11.78 -69.00
CA GLU A 158 -1.07 12.69 -68.08
C GLU A 158 -1.99 13.84 -67.66
N THR A 159 -2.68 14.48 -68.62
CA THR A 159 -3.63 15.56 -68.32
C THR A 159 -4.86 15.07 -67.55
N GLN A 160 -5.37 13.87 -67.85
CA GLN A 160 -6.48 13.26 -67.11
C GLN A 160 -6.12 12.98 -65.65
N VAL A 161 -4.92 12.45 -65.38
CA VAL A 161 -4.45 12.23 -64.01
C VAL A 161 -4.27 13.57 -63.29
N GLN A 162 -3.76 14.60 -63.97
CA GLN A 162 -3.68 15.95 -63.39
C GLN A 162 -5.06 16.55 -63.07
N THR A 163 -6.08 16.35 -63.91
CA THR A 163 -7.43 16.82 -63.60
C THR A 163 -8.03 16.07 -62.43
N LEU A 164 -7.85 14.74 -62.35
CA LEU A 164 -8.31 13.94 -61.21
C LEU A 164 -7.66 14.37 -59.89
N ILE A 165 -6.36 14.68 -59.88
CA ILE A 165 -5.67 15.20 -58.68
C ILE A 165 -6.25 16.55 -58.25
N LYS A 166 -6.58 17.43 -59.20
CA LYS A 166 -7.21 18.73 -58.88
C LYS A 166 -8.62 18.55 -58.33
N GLU A 167 -9.44 17.72 -58.97
CA GLU A 167 -10.82 17.45 -58.55
C GLU A 167 -10.87 16.80 -57.16
N SER A 168 -10.08 15.75 -56.92
CA SER A 168 -9.94 15.10 -55.61
C SER A 168 -9.40 16.05 -54.53
N GLY A 169 -8.42 16.90 -54.87
CA GLY A 169 -7.90 17.93 -53.97
C GLY A 169 -8.95 19.00 -53.62
N ASP A 170 -9.74 19.45 -54.60
CA ASP A 170 -10.83 20.40 -54.40
C ASP A 170 -11.97 19.81 -53.54
N GLU A 171 -12.29 18.52 -53.74
CA GLU A 171 -13.25 17.79 -52.90
C GLU A 171 -12.76 17.60 -51.47
N LEU A 172 -11.50 17.22 -51.30
CA LEU A 172 -10.84 17.12 -49.99
C LEU A 172 -10.93 18.48 -49.27
N ALA A 173 -10.57 19.57 -49.93
CA ALA A 173 -10.64 20.92 -49.35
C ALA A 173 -12.08 21.35 -48.99
N LYS A 174 -13.10 20.89 -49.72
CA LYS A 174 -14.51 21.11 -49.36
C LYS A 174 -14.88 20.34 -48.09
N LEU A 175 -14.51 19.07 -47.99
CA LEU A 175 -14.79 18.23 -46.83
C LEU A 175 -14.06 18.73 -45.57
N GLU A 176 -12.80 19.15 -45.67
CA GLU A 176 -12.05 19.73 -44.55
C GLU A 176 -12.67 21.03 -44.05
N LYS A 177 -13.21 21.86 -44.96
CA LYS A 177 -13.99 23.05 -44.59
C LYS A 177 -15.31 22.67 -43.90
N GLU A 178 -15.97 21.60 -44.32
CA GLU A 178 -17.21 21.12 -43.68
C GLU A 178 -16.97 20.55 -42.29
N GLU A 179 -15.85 19.84 -42.07
CA GLU A 179 -15.42 19.44 -40.73
C GLU A 179 -15.09 20.64 -39.86
N GLY A 180 -14.29 21.58 -40.35
CA GLY A 180 -13.89 22.77 -39.59
C GLY A 180 -15.05 23.70 -39.24
N LYS A 181 -16.19 23.60 -39.92
CA LYS A 181 -17.40 24.36 -39.57
C LYS A 181 -18.03 23.90 -38.25
N LYS A 182 -17.95 22.60 -37.91
CA LYS A 182 -18.67 22.04 -36.76
C LYS A 182 -17.69 21.74 -35.63
N ILE A 183 -17.95 22.29 -34.45
CA ILE A 183 -17.19 21.90 -33.25
C ILE A 183 -17.78 20.58 -32.74
N THR A 184 -17.00 19.51 -32.83
CA THR A 184 -17.38 18.16 -32.39
C THR A 184 -16.61 17.77 -31.13
N SER A 185 -17.12 16.76 -30.41
CA SER A 185 -16.44 16.21 -29.22
C SER A 185 -15.05 15.64 -29.53
N GLU A 186 -14.79 15.17 -30.75
CA GLU A 186 -13.47 14.68 -31.18
C GLU A 186 -12.43 15.81 -31.30
N GLY A 187 -12.89 17.03 -31.62
CA GLY A 187 -12.04 18.22 -31.64
C GLY A 187 -11.78 18.81 -30.24
N ILE A 188 -12.41 18.25 -29.19
CA ILE A 188 -12.16 18.66 -27.80
C ILE A 188 -11.07 17.75 -27.23
N HIS A 189 -9.95 18.36 -26.86
CA HIS A 189 -8.83 17.66 -26.25
C HIS A 189 -8.92 17.70 -24.73
N THR A 190 -8.69 16.57 -24.07
CA THR A 190 -8.58 16.49 -22.61
C THR A 190 -7.29 17.16 -22.17
N GLY A 191 -7.39 18.32 -21.50
CA GLY A 191 -6.22 19.07 -21.02
C GLY A 191 -5.56 18.47 -19.76
N PHE A 192 -6.37 17.87 -18.89
CA PHE A 192 -5.92 17.20 -17.66
C PHE A 192 -6.91 16.08 -17.33
N ASP A 193 -6.38 14.90 -17.02
CA ASP A 193 -7.15 13.75 -16.56
C ASP A 193 -6.43 13.12 -15.36
N SER A 194 -7.08 13.14 -14.20
CA SER A 194 -6.59 12.47 -13.00
C SER A 194 -7.71 11.67 -12.38
N SER A 195 -7.52 10.35 -12.32
CA SER A 195 -8.39 9.49 -11.54
C SER A 195 -7.76 9.25 -10.16
N PHE A 196 -8.54 9.49 -9.11
CA PHE A 196 -8.18 9.09 -7.75
C PHE A 196 -9.22 8.10 -7.26
N VAL A 197 -8.80 6.86 -7.06
CA VAL A 197 -9.61 5.85 -6.39
C VAL A 197 -9.16 5.80 -4.95
N ASN A 198 -10.04 6.19 -4.02
CA ASN A 198 -9.77 6.05 -2.60
C ASN A 198 -9.87 4.57 -2.22
N LYS A 199 -8.79 3.82 -2.46
CA LYS A 199 -8.61 2.50 -1.91
C LYS A 199 -8.46 2.71 -0.42
N THR A 200 -9.48 2.35 0.35
CA THR A 200 -9.25 2.11 1.78
C THR A 200 -8.08 1.18 1.90
N ALA A 201 -7.13 1.57 2.74
CA ALA A 201 -6.04 0.72 3.15
C ALA A 201 -6.61 -0.63 3.61
N GLY A 202 -6.65 -1.60 2.69
CA GLY A 202 -6.57 -2.98 3.08
C GLY A 202 -5.24 -3.09 3.80
N ALA A 203 -5.28 -3.65 5.01
CA ALA A 203 -4.10 -3.96 5.79
C ALA A 203 -2.95 -4.38 4.86
N GLY A 204 -1.85 -3.61 4.89
CA GLY A 204 -0.65 -3.91 4.14
C GLY A 204 -0.11 -5.25 4.61
N GLY A 205 -0.55 -6.33 3.96
CA GLY A 205 0.22 -7.56 3.89
C GLY A 205 1.36 -7.30 2.91
N ASP A 206 2.56 -7.17 3.47
CA ASP A 206 3.79 -7.16 2.70
C ASP A 206 3.81 -8.40 1.80
N SER A 207 3.77 -8.19 0.48
CA SER A 207 3.91 -9.27 -0.48
C SER A 207 4.90 -8.86 -1.57
N THR A 208 6.19 -8.91 -1.22
CA THR A 208 7.21 -9.29 -2.19
C THR A 208 7.02 -10.76 -2.57
N LYS A 209 5.98 -11.06 -3.36
CA LYS A 209 5.82 -12.36 -4.00
C LYS A 209 6.19 -12.20 -5.47
N VAL A 210 7.38 -12.67 -5.82
CA VAL A 210 7.80 -12.84 -7.22
C VAL A 210 6.78 -13.75 -7.89
N GLU A 211 5.98 -13.21 -8.82
CA GLU A 211 5.06 -14.00 -9.61
C GLU A 211 5.85 -14.83 -10.64
N LEU A 212 5.85 -16.14 -10.47
CA LEU A 212 6.31 -17.09 -11.47
C LEU A 212 5.26 -17.21 -12.59
N LEU A 213 5.75 -17.20 -13.83
CA LEU A 213 5.03 -17.14 -15.10
C LEU A 213 4.31 -18.46 -15.46
N ASN A 214 3.55 -19.07 -14.55
CA ASN A 214 2.66 -20.18 -14.85
C ASN A 214 1.52 -20.30 -13.80
N PRO A 215 0.30 -19.84 -14.12
CA PRO A 215 -0.82 -19.82 -13.17
C PRO A 215 -1.50 -21.18 -12.92
N ASN A 216 -0.94 -22.30 -13.39
CA ASN A 216 -1.61 -23.62 -13.32
C ASN A 216 -0.71 -24.79 -12.87
N TYR A 217 0.36 -24.52 -12.13
CA TYR A 217 1.19 -25.58 -11.54
C TYR A 217 0.63 -26.00 -10.18
N ASN A 218 0.12 -27.24 -10.08
CA ASN A 218 -0.44 -27.84 -8.87
C ASN A 218 0.54 -28.88 -8.29
N PRO A 219 1.27 -28.59 -7.20
CA PRO A 219 2.06 -29.59 -6.50
C PRO A 219 1.21 -30.16 -5.35
N SER A 220 0.35 -31.13 -5.66
CA SER A 220 -0.31 -31.93 -4.62
C SER A 220 -0.59 -33.35 -5.09
N GLU A 221 0.48 -34.14 -5.22
CA GLU A 221 0.47 -35.55 -4.81
C GLU A 221 1.67 -35.73 -3.88
N GLY A 222 1.40 -36.02 -2.60
CA GLY A 222 2.45 -36.21 -1.59
C GLY A 222 1.99 -35.88 -0.18
N SER A 223 1.40 -36.88 0.47
CA SER A 223 1.00 -36.93 1.88
C SER A 223 2.09 -36.45 2.85
N SER A 224 1.74 -35.63 3.85
CA SER A 224 1.78 -36.04 5.28
C SER A 224 1.53 -34.87 6.23
N SER A 225 0.83 -35.20 7.30
CA SER A 225 0.52 -34.41 8.48
C SER A 225 1.77 -33.93 9.23
N SER A 226 1.79 -32.67 9.66
CA SER A 226 2.34 -32.29 10.96
C SER A 226 1.78 -30.93 11.43
N THR A 227 1.22 -31.00 12.63
CA THR A 227 1.01 -29.97 13.65
C THR A 227 1.71 -28.63 13.43
N LYS A 228 0.91 -27.54 13.39
CA LYS A 228 1.40 -26.17 13.59
C LYS A 228 1.70 -25.97 15.06
N ASP A 229 2.99 -25.96 15.35
CA ASP A 229 3.58 -25.41 16.56
C ASP A 229 3.37 -23.89 16.60
N ALA A 230 3.02 -23.39 17.78
CA ALA A 230 2.74 -22.01 18.06
C ALA A 230 4.07 -21.24 18.18
N SER A 231 4.43 -20.50 17.12
CA SER A 231 5.44 -19.46 17.25
C SER A 231 4.84 -18.27 17.98
N VAL A 232 4.94 -18.31 19.32
CA VAL A 232 4.90 -17.12 20.17
C VAL A 232 5.99 -16.18 19.68
N ARG A 233 5.58 -15.13 18.98
CA ARG A 233 6.42 -13.96 18.77
C ARG A 233 6.35 -13.15 20.07
N LYS A 234 7.47 -13.18 20.78
CA LYS A 234 7.79 -12.29 21.88
C LYS A 234 8.11 -10.93 21.25
N ASP A 235 7.12 -10.07 21.17
CA ASP A 235 7.29 -8.65 20.88
C ASP A 235 6.15 -7.88 21.57
N ASP A 236 6.54 -6.87 22.32
CA ASP A 236 5.77 -5.91 23.11
C ASP A 236 5.19 -6.44 24.43
N ASP A 237 6.05 -6.37 25.46
CA ASP A 237 5.72 -6.19 26.88
C ASP A 237 5.09 -4.79 27.13
N ASP A 238 4.28 -4.30 26.18
CA ASP A 238 3.42 -3.16 26.39
C ASP A 238 2.24 -3.67 27.23
N GLU A 239 2.33 -3.44 28.53
CA GLU A 239 1.23 -3.51 29.48
C GLU A 239 -0.08 -3.09 28.77
N ILE A 240 -1.10 -3.97 28.76
CA ILE A 240 -2.35 -3.81 27.99
C ILE A 240 -3.13 -2.62 28.56
N GLU A 241 -2.69 -1.42 28.25
CA GLU A 241 -3.25 -0.18 28.75
C GLU A 241 -4.16 0.44 27.71
N ALA A 242 -5.35 0.89 28.17
CA ALA A 242 -6.23 1.70 27.34
C ALA A 242 -5.56 3.04 27.01
N SER A 243 -5.56 3.42 25.73
CA SER A 243 -5.02 4.70 25.31
C SER A 243 -5.77 5.88 25.94
N PRO A 244 -5.18 7.08 25.97
CA PRO A 244 -5.86 8.27 26.46
C PRO A 244 -7.19 8.56 25.75
N ALA A 245 -7.32 8.13 24.48
CA ALA A 245 -8.55 8.25 23.71
C ALA A 245 -9.61 7.22 24.15
N ALA A 246 -9.20 5.98 24.46
CA ALA A 246 -10.11 4.97 25.00
C ALA A 246 -10.55 5.28 26.43
N ARG A 247 -9.67 5.82 27.29
CA ARG A 247 -10.03 6.27 28.65
C ARG A 247 -11.16 7.31 28.63
N LYS A 248 -11.07 8.30 27.74
CA LYS A 248 -12.14 9.29 27.52
C LYS A 248 -13.43 8.69 26.98
N PHE A 249 -13.34 7.62 26.18
CA PHE A 249 -14.51 6.88 25.72
C PHE A 249 -15.18 6.10 26.87
N ALA A 250 -14.39 5.53 27.77
CA ALA A 250 -14.86 4.84 28.98
C ALA A 250 -15.71 5.75 29.87
N ASP A 251 -15.33 7.03 29.98
CA ASP A 251 -16.03 8.01 30.82
C ASP A 251 -17.39 8.47 30.23
N ILE A 252 -17.72 8.10 28.98
CA ILE A 252 -19.03 8.40 28.39
C ILE A 252 -20.11 7.53 29.06
N PRO A 253 -21.22 8.12 29.54
CA PRO A 253 -22.26 7.35 30.22
C PRO A 253 -22.94 6.35 29.27
N ALA A 254 -23.19 5.13 29.77
CA ALA A 254 -23.75 4.01 29.00
C ALA A 254 -25.09 4.33 28.29
N ASN A 255 -25.88 5.24 28.86
CA ASN A 255 -27.19 5.62 28.30
C ASN A 255 -27.08 6.63 27.14
N ASN A 256 -25.91 7.24 26.93
CA ASN A 256 -25.73 8.30 25.95
C ASN A 256 -25.10 7.79 24.65
N TYR A 257 -25.92 7.06 23.88
CA TYR A 257 -25.52 6.48 22.61
C TYR A 257 -25.12 7.52 21.55
N SER A 258 -25.69 8.73 21.57
CA SER A 258 -25.32 9.80 20.63
C SER A 258 -23.91 10.30 20.87
N ALA A 259 -23.53 10.50 22.14
CA ALA A 259 -22.17 10.90 22.50
C ALA A 259 -21.14 9.82 22.14
N SER A 260 -21.44 8.54 22.39
CA SER A 260 -20.57 7.43 22.00
C SER A 260 -20.39 7.34 20.47
N LEU A 261 -21.47 7.52 19.69
CA LEU A 261 -21.41 7.52 18.22
C LEU A 261 -20.55 8.66 17.69
N GLU A 262 -20.77 9.88 18.18
CA GLU A 262 -20.00 11.05 17.76
C GLU A 262 -18.52 10.88 18.09
N TYR A 263 -18.20 10.34 19.27
CA TYR A 263 -16.83 10.08 19.69
C TYR A 263 -16.13 9.05 18.80
N LEU A 264 -16.82 7.94 18.46
CA LEU A 264 -16.30 6.89 17.58
C LEU A 264 -16.11 7.36 16.14
N THR A 265 -16.99 8.24 15.67
CA THR A 265 -16.86 8.83 14.33
C THR A 265 -15.64 9.75 14.24
N LYS A 266 -15.33 10.49 15.31
CA LYS A 266 -14.15 11.36 15.39
C LYS A 266 -12.85 10.60 15.66
N ASN A 267 -12.93 9.44 16.31
CA ASN A 267 -11.77 8.66 16.73
C ASN A 267 -11.87 7.20 16.27
N PRO A 268 -11.82 6.92 14.95
CA PRO A 268 -11.89 5.55 14.43
C PRO A 268 -10.72 4.67 14.89
N GLN A 269 -9.61 5.26 15.32
CA GLN A 269 -8.43 4.52 15.82
C GLN A 269 -8.71 3.68 17.09
N ILE A 270 -9.75 4.00 17.87
CA ILE A 270 -10.07 3.26 19.10
C ILE A 270 -10.80 1.93 18.82
N LEU A 271 -11.22 1.68 17.57
CA LEU A 271 -11.89 0.44 17.14
C LEU A 271 -10.87 -0.69 16.91
N SER A 272 -10.05 -0.98 17.91
CA SER A 272 -9.04 -2.04 17.86
C SER A 272 -9.23 -3.06 19.00
N GLU A 273 -8.54 -4.20 18.89
CA GLU A 273 -8.55 -5.26 19.92
C GLU A 273 -7.87 -4.79 21.21
N LYS A 274 -6.68 -4.21 21.07
CA LYS A 274 -5.88 -3.66 22.18
C LYS A 274 -6.71 -2.71 23.07
N GLU A 275 -7.50 -1.83 22.47
CA GLU A 275 -8.31 -0.85 23.21
C GLU A 275 -9.54 -1.49 23.89
N THR A 276 -10.09 -2.55 23.31
CA THR A 276 -11.18 -3.30 23.95
C THR A 276 -10.66 -3.98 25.21
N ASP A 277 -9.51 -4.63 25.12
CA ASP A 277 -8.88 -5.34 26.23
C ASP A 277 -8.41 -4.36 27.31
N GLY A 278 -7.79 -3.23 26.93
CA GLY A 278 -7.42 -2.18 27.88
C GLY A 278 -8.61 -1.58 28.64
N LEU A 279 -9.79 -1.45 28.02
CA LEU A 279 -11.00 -1.03 28.72
C LEU A 279 -11.53 -2.09 29.71
N LEU A 280 -11.32 -3.38 29.42
CA LEU A 280 -11.66 -4.47 30.34
C LEU A 280 -10.70 -4.51 31.53
N VAL A 281 -9.41 -4.22 31.33
CA VAL A 281 -8.44 -4.04 32.42
C VAL A 281 -8.88 -2.89 33.33
N LEU A 282 -9.23 -1.73 32.79
CA LEU A 282 -9.77 -0.62 33.58
C LEU A 282 -11.07 -0.96 34.32
N ALA A 283 -11.90 -1.85 33.76
CA ALA A 283 -13.07 -2.35 34.45
C ALA A 283 -12.70 -3.28 35.62
N PHE A 284 -11.64 -4.07 35.46
CA PHE A 284 -11.09 -4.94 36.49
C PHE A 284 -10.50 -4.13 37.65
N ASP A 285 -9.69 -3.11 37.36
CA ASP A 285 -9.11 -2.21 38.37
C ASP A 285 -10.20 -1.48 39.15
N ALA A 286 -11.21 -0.95 38.45
CA ALA A 286 -12.36 -0.34 39.09
C ALA A 286 -13.14 -1.32 39.98
N ALA A 287 -13.19 -2.61 39.64
CA ALA A 287 -13.82 -3.64 40.45
C ALA A 287 -12.99 -3.99 41.70
N LEU A 288 -11.64 -4.00 41.60
CA LEU A 288 -10.74 -4.15 42.74
C LEU A 288 -10.89 -2.99 43.75
N GLU A 289 -11.04 -1.77 43.25
CA GLU A 289 -11.31 -0.57 44.05
C GLU A 289 -12.75 -0.49 44.60
N SER A 290 -13.57 -1.53 44.40
CA SER A 290 -14.99 -1.57 44.79
C SER A 290 -15.87 -0.48 44.13
N LYS A 291 -15.44 0.08 42.99
CA LYS A 291 -16.21 1.05 42.18
C LYS A 291 -17.08 0.31 41.15
N ASP A 292 -18.07 -0.42 41.62
CA ASP A 292 -18.94 -1.30 40.80
C ASP A 292 -19.62 -0.58 39.61
N GLU A 293 -20.03 0.68 39.77
CA GLU A 293 -20.70 1.45 38.73
C GLU A 293 -19.75 1.83 37.59
N ARG A 294 -18.52 2.23 37.94
CA ARG A 294 -17.45 2.52 36.97
C ARG A 294 -17.03 1.27 36.23
N ALA A 295 -16.89 0.14 36.94
CA ALA A 295 -16.61 -1.15 36.31
C ALA A 295 -17.68 -1.52 35.27
N ARG A 296 -18.97 -1.37 35.59
CA ARG A 296 -20.07 -1.64 34.63
C ARG A 296 -20.01 -0.72 33.42
N GLN A 297 -19.68 0.55 33.62
CA GLN A 297 -19.56 1.52 32.54
C GLN A 297 -18.39 1.19 31.60
N CYS A 298 -17.21 0.85 32.15
CA CYS A 298 -16.06 0.42 31.36
C CYS A 298 -16.36 -0.86 30.55
N VAL A 299 -17.02 -1.85 31.16
CA VAL A 299 -17.47 -3.08 30.46
C VAL A 299 -18.44 -2.76 29.34
N HIS A 300 -19.41 -1.86 29.58
CA HIS A 300 -20.36 -1.44 28.56
C HIS A 300 -19.66 -0.83 27.34
N GLN A 301 -18.72 0.10 27.57
CA GLN A 301 -17.98 0.74 26.49
C GLN A 301 -17.02 -0.24 25.79
N ALA A 302 -16.39 -1.17 26.51
CA ALA A 302 -15.56 -2.22 25.93
C ALA A 302 -16.36 -3.12 24.98
N LEU A 303 -17.48 -3.66 25.45
CA LEU A 303 -18.34 -4.50 24.62
C LEU A 303 -18.92 -3.73 23.45
N LEU A 304 -19.28 -2.46 23.62
CA LEU A 304 -19.74 -1.62 22.51
C LEU A 304 -18.71 -1.58 21.36
N LEU A 305 -17.42 -1.39 21.67
CA LEU A 305 -16.33 -1.47 20.67
C LEU A 305 -16.27 -2.86 20.02
N GLN A 306 -16.35 -3.92 20.82
CA GLN A 306 -16.32 -5.31 20.34
C GLN A 306 -17.45 -5.59 19.33
N TYR A 307 -18.69 -5.18 19.62
CA TYR A 307 -19.80 -5.32 18.67
C TYR A 307 -19.60 -4.46 17.44
N CYS A 308 -19.18 -3.20 17.59
CA CYS A 308 -18.92 -2.32 16.44
C CYS A 308 -17.87 -2.92 15.49
N ARG A 309 -16.84 -3.59 16.02
CA ARG A 309 -15.82 -4.29 15.23
C ARG A 309 -16.37 -5.53 14.53
N SER A 310 -17.17 -6.34 15.22
CA SER A 310 -17.72 -7.59 14.65
C SER A 310 -18.73 -7.36 13.50
N LEU A 311 -19.34 -6.16 13.40
CA LEU A 311 -20.25 -5.79 12.31
C LEU A 311 -19.52 -5.30 11.03
N GLY A 312 -18.19 -5.18 11.03
CA GLY A 312 -17.41 -4.80 9.85
C GLY A 312 -17.30 -3.29 9.60
N ARG A 313 -17.05 -2.90 8.35
CA ARG A 313 -16.62 -1.54 7.97
C ARG A 313 -17.62 -0.42 8.28
N ASP A 314 -18.92 -0.69 8.16
CA ASP A 314 -20.00 0.23 8.58
C ASP A 314 -20.60 -0.17 9.94
N GLY A 315 -19.86 -0.97 10.71
CA GLY A 315 -20.36 -1.64 11.91
C GLY A 315 -20.79 -0.68 13.01
N VAL A 316 -20.12 0.47 13.15
CA VAL A 316 -20.48 1.52 14.11
C VAL A 316 -21.91 2.02 13.84
N ALA A 317 -22.16 2.55 12.64
CA ALA A 317 -23.47 3.11 12.29
C ALA A 317 -24.59 2.05 12.37
N LEU A 318 -24.31 0.82 11.95
CA LEU A 318 -25.27 -0.28 12.01
C LEU A 318 -25.59 -0.72 13.45
N PHE A 319 -24.57 -0.81 14.31
CA PHE A 319 -24.75 -1.15 15.72
C PHE A 319 -25.64 -0.11 16.42
N PHE A 320 -25.30 1.18 16.30
CA PHE A 320 -26.08 2.24 16.92
C PHE A 320 -27.51 2.30 16.36
N LYS A 321 -27.70 2.16 15.06
CA LYS A 321 -29.04 2.10 14.45
C LYS A 321 -29.86 0.94 15.01
N ARG A 322 -29.23 -0.20 15.31
CA ARG A 322 -29.91 -1.40 15.81
C ARG A 322 -30.18 -1.35 17.31
N ILE A 323 -29.32 -0.71 18.10
CA ILE A 323 -29.49 -0.58 19.57
C ILE A 323 -30.47 0.54 19.96
N THR A 324 -30.60 1.59 19.14
CA THR A 324 -31.55 2.70 19.36
C THR A 324 -32.88 2.51 18.62
N ALA A 325 -33.05 1.45 17.82
CA ALA A 325 -34.31 1.19 17.14
C ALA A 325 -35.38 0.64 18.11
N ASP A 326 -36.48 1.37 18.27
CA ASP A 326 -37.62 0.99 19.13
C ASP A 326 -38.57 -0.04 18.49
N GLY A 327 -38.00 -1.13 17.93
CA GLY A 327 -38.79 -2.15 17.26
C GLY A 327 -38.16 -3.54 17.29
N GLY A 328 -38.70 -4.42 18.13
CA GLY A 328 -38.69 -5.89 17.99
C GLY A 328 -37.35 -6.63 17.88
N ASN A 329 -36.21 -5.95 18.03
CA ASN A 329 -34.91 -6.56 17.88
C ASN A 329 -34.36 -6.97 19.25
N ASN A 330 -34.24 -8.28 19.49
CA ASN A 330 -33.59 -8.87 20.68
C ASN A 330 -32.12 -8.43 20.87
N ALA A 331 -31.55 -7.68 19.92
CA ALA A 331 -30.16 -7.22 19.95
C ALA A 331 -29.84 -6.35 21.17
N LYS A 332 -30.78 -5.49 21.60
CA LYS A 332 -30.60 -4.64 22.79
C LYS A 332 -30.54 -5.50 24.07
N GLU A 333 -31.44 -6.46 24.20
CA GLU A 333 -31.49 -7.37 25.35
C GLU A 333 -30.27 -8.29 25.40
N VAL A 334 -29.84 -8.84 24.27
CA VAL A 334 -28.63 -9.66 24.17
C VAL A 334 -27.40 -8.85 24.57
N PHE A 335 -27.26 -7.62 24.07
CA PHE A 335 -26.15 -6.75 24.43
C PHE A 335 -26.12 -6.43 25.94
N TYR A 336 -27.25 -6.03 26.53
CA TYR A 336 -27.29 -5.77 27.97
C TYR A 336 -27.04 -7.01 28.82
N LYS A 337 -27.50 -8.18 28.36
CA LYS A 337 -27.21 -9.45 29.02
C LYS A 337 -25.71 -9.76 29.01
N ASP A 338 -25.06 -9.57 27.87
CA ASP A 338 -23.62 -9.82 27.73
C ASP A 338 -22.79 -8.83 28.57
N VAL A 339 -23.21 -7.55 28.65
CA VAL A 339 -22.63 -6.55 29.58
C VAL A 339 -22.80 -6.96 31.04
N HIS A 340 -23.97 -7.48 31.41
CA HIS A 340 -24.22 -7.92 32.77
C HIS A 340 -23.38 -9.15 33.13
N ASP A 341 -23.36 -10.17 32.27
CA ASP A 341 -22.65 -11.42 32.51
C ASP A 341 -21.13 -11.20 32.60
N THR A 342 -20.58 -10.32 31.76
CA THR A 342 -19.16 -9.95 31.81
C THR A 342 -18.82 -9.12 33.05
N HIS A 343 -19.65 -8.13 33.41
CA HIS A 343 -19.49 -7.38 34.67
C HIS A 343 -19.52 -8.29 35.89
N LEU A 344 -20.45 -9.26 35.93
CA LEU A 344 -20.52 -10.23 37.03
C LEU A 344 -19.27 -11.08 37.14
N ARG A 345 -18.72 -11.58 36.01
CA ARG A 345 -17.47 -12.36 36.01
C ARG A 345 -16.29 -11.55 36.53
N ILE A 346 -16.14 -10.31 36.05
CA ILE A 346 -15.08 -9.40 36.50
C ILE A 346 -15.20 -9.14 38.01
N ARG A 347 -16.42 -8.87 38.49
CA ARG A 347 -16.67 -8.62 39.91
C ARG A 347 -16.39 -9.83 40.79
N THR A 348 -16.80 -11.04 40.36
CA THR A 348 -16.52 -12.27 41.11
C THR A 348 -15.02 -12.52 41.20
N ARG A 349 -14.31 -12.43 40.06
CA ARG A 349 -12.86 -12.60 40.01
C ARG A 349 -12.10 -11.55 40.84
N ALA A 350 -12.51 -10.28 40.77
CA ALA A 350 -11.92 -9.22 41.58
C ALA A 350 -12.08 -9.48 43.09
N ARG A 351 -13.25 -9.98 43.52
CA ARG A 351 -13.49 -10.36 44.93
C ARG A 351 -12.67 -11.56 45.37
N GLU A 352 -12.51 -12.55 44.50
CA GLU A 352 -11.66 -13.72 44.76
C GLU A 352 -10.21 -13.28 44.97
N ILE A 353 -9.67 -12.42 44.09
CA ILE A 353 -8.29 -11.89 44.24
C ILE A 353 -8.13 -11.07 45.52
N VAL A 354 -9.10 -10.22 45.86
CA VAL A 354 -9.05 -9.46 47.11
C VAL A 354 -9.09 -10.40 48.33
N ALA A 355 -9.87 -11.49 48.27
CA ALA A 355 -9.94 -12.48 49.32
C ALA A 355 -8.66 -13.33 49.42
N GLU A 356 -8.05 -13.70 48.30
CA GLU A 356 -6.75 -14.39 48.22
C GLU A 356 -5.63 -13.52 48.78
N ARG A 357 -5.52 -12.26 48.35
CA ARG A 357 -4.56 -11.28 48.90
C ARG A 357 -4.75 -11.03 50.39
N ALA A 358 -5.97 -11.19 50.91
CA ALA A 358 -6.25 -11.09 52.34
C ALA A 358 -6.00 -12.40 53.12
N ALA A 359 -5.93 -13.53 52.42
CA ALA A 359 -5.71 -14.86 53.01
C ALA A 359 -4.24 -15.31 52.95
N GLU A 360 -3.44 -14.74 52.05
CA GLU A 360 -1.98 -14.92 52.06
C GLU A 360 -1.34 -14.02 53.14
N PRO A 361 -0.68 -14.59 54.17
CA PRO A 361 0.26 -13.82 54.97
C PRO A 361 1.45 -13.43 54.08
N ALA A 362 1.99 -12.23 54.28
CA ALA A 362 3.11 -11.66 53.52
C ALA A 362 4.43 -12.46 53.72
N GLU A 363 4.52 -13.68 53.21
CA GLU A 363 5.68 -14.59 53.27
C GLU A 363 6.44 -14.68 51.94
N GLY A 364 6.16 -13.76 51.00
CA GLY A 364 6.76 -13.73 49.66
C GLY A 364 7.46 -12.41 49.31
N VAL A 365 8.00 -11.69 50.31
CA VAL A 365 8.89 -10.55 50.04
C VAL A 365 10.32 -11.09 50.08
N GLU A 366 11.08 -10.93 49.00
CA GLU A 366 12.49 -11.30 48.92
C GLU A 366 13.27 -10.53 50.00
N GLN A 367 13.65 -11.16 51.11
CA GLN A 367 14.36 -10.48 52.20
C GLN A 367 15.86 -10.45 51.93
N ILE A 368 16.47 -9.27 52.10
CA ILE A 368 17.93 -9.10 52.01
C ILE A 368 18.54 -9.48 53.36
N GLN A 369 19.37 -10.53 53.35
CA GLN A 369 20.09 -10.99 54.54
C GLN A 369 21.60 -10.86 54.33
N LEU A 370 22.29 -10.21 55.26
CA LEU A 370 23.75 -10.07 55.22
C LEU A 370 24.39 -11.39 55.68
N HIS A 371 25.19 -12.00 54.79
CA HIS A 371 26.04 -13.16 55.07
C HIS A 371 27.41 -12.95 54.43
N ALA A 372 28.47 -13.48 55.06
CA ALA A 372 29.81 -13.45 54.47
C ALA A 372 29.89 -14.46 53.31
N VAL A 373 30.48 -14.05 52.19
CA VAL A 373 30.60 -14.88 50.97
C VAL A 373 31.69 -15.96 51.12
N GLU A 374 32.65 -15.79 52.04
CA GLU A 374 33.72 -16.76 52.26
C GLU A 374 33.62 -17.46 53.63
N PRO A 375 33.73 -18.81 53.69
CA PRO A 375 33.67 -19.54 54.95
C PRO A 375 34.95 -19.28 55.75
N GLY A 376 34.85 -18.42 56.77
CA GLY A 376 35.97 -18.04 57.65
C GLY A 376 36.09 -16.53 57.91
N THR A 377 35.35 -15.70 57.19
CA THR A 377 35.24 -14.25 57.46
C THR A 377 34.06 -13.97 58.38
N VAL A 378 34.29 -13.17 59.42
CA VAL A 378 33.23 -12.65 60.29
C VAL A 378 33.05 -11.18 59.97
N ILE A 379 31.81 -10.78 59.68
CA ILE A 379 31.46 -9.37 59.51
C ILE A 379 31.39 -8.74 60.90
N SER A 380 32.34 -7.88 61.24
CA SER A 380 32.29 -7.05 62.44
C SER A 380 31.60 -5.73 62.12
N ILE A 381 30.68 -5.32 63.00
CA ILE A 381 29.97 -4.05 62.87
C ILE A 381 30.70 -3.02 63.74
N SER A 382 31.19 -1.95 63.12
CA SER A 382 31.88 -0.86 63.81
C SER A 382 31.04 0.41 63.75
N VAL A 383 30.77 1.01 64.91
CA VAL A 383 29.99 2.25 65.01
C VAL A 383 30.96 3.44 65.05
N PRO A 384 30.84 4.44 64.15
CA PRO A 384 31.70 5.62 64.14
C PRO A 384 31.64 6.43 65.45
N GLU A 385 32.79 6.81 66.01
CA GLU A 385 32.88 7.56 67.26
C GLU A 385 32.48 9.03 67.09
N ALA A 386 31.68 9.57 68.02
CA ALA A 386 31.09 10.91 67.96
C ALA A 386 32.08 12.09 68.19
N GLY A 387 33.39 11.84 68.26
CA GLY A 387 34.39 12.84 68.67
C GLY A 387 35.73 12.79 67.92
N SER A 388 35.82 12.10 66.78
CA SER A 388 37.06 12.02 66.00
C SER A 388 37.30 13.28 65.14
N GLU A 389 38.56 13.71 65.04
CA GLU A 389 38.99 14.82 64.16
C GLU A 389 39.21 14.38 62.70
N ASP A 390 39.05 13.08 62.41
CA ASP A 390 39.21 12.53 61.06
C ASP A 390 37.98 12.82 60.18
N PRO A 391 38.15 13.43 58.99
CA PRO A 391 37.04 13.83 58.14
C PRO A 391 36.20 12.64 57.63
N GLU A 392 36.81 11.49 57.41
CA GLU A 392 36.10 10.26 56.99
C GLU A 392 35.18 9.71 58.09
N VAL A 393 35.58 9.85 59.36
CA VAL A 393 34.78 9.40 60.52
C VAL A 393 33.61 10.35 60.79
N GLN A 394 33.74 11.63 60.45
CA GLN A 394 32.66 12.61 60.55
C GLN A 394 31.58 12.36 59.51
N GLU A 395 31.97 12.09 58.25
CA GLU A 395 31.03 11.74 57.17
C GLU A 395 30.29 10.43 57.48
N ALA A 396 31.00 9.40 57.96
CA ALA A 396 30.40 8.14 58.40
C ALA A 396 29.41 8.33 59.57
N ARG A 397 29.68 9.28 60.48
CA ARG A 397 28.78 9.60 61.59
C ARG A 397 27.51 10.32 61.12
N GLU A 398 27.61 11.21 60.14
CA GLU A 398 26.44 11.88 59.55
C GLU A 398 25.51 10.87 58.86
N ILE A 399 26.08 9.88 58.15
CA ILE A 399 25.32 8.77 57.57
C ILE A 399 24.68 7.91 58.66
N PHE A 400 25.40 7.61 59.75
CA PHE A 400 24.86 6.84 60.86
C PHE A 400 23.64 7.50 61.51
N GLU A 401 23.66 8.83 61.71
CA GLU A 401 22.54 9.58 62.27
C GLU A 401 21.33 9.69 61.31
N HIS A 402 21.53 9.42 60.02
CA HIS A 402 20.46 9.39 59.03
C HIS A 402 19.59 8.12 59.12
N PHE A 403 20.11 7.04 59.72
CA PHE A 403 19.36 5.79 59.86
C PHE A 403 18.21 5.89 60.87
N SER A 404 17.19 5.04 60.68
CA SER A 404 16.08 4.93 61.62
C SER A 404 16.56 4.58 63.04
N ASP A 405 15.79 4.98 64.06
CA ASP A 405 16.12 4.69 65.47
C ASP A 405 16.26 3.18 65.71
N GLU A 406 15.47 2.36 65.02
CA GLU A 406 15.51 0.90 65.09
C GLU A 406 16.81 0.32 64.49
N MET A 407 17.25 0.85 63.35
CA MET A 407 18.49 0.41 62.70
C MET A 407 19.74 0.85 63.47
N ARG A 408 19.74 2.08 64.02
CA ARG A 408 20.84 2.55 64.88
C ARG A 408 20.99 1.70 66.13
N ALA A 409 19.87 1.37 66.80
CA ALA A 409 19.89 0.48 67.95
C ALA A 409 20.41 -0.92 67.60
N ALA A 410 20.08 -1.45 66.42
CA ALA A 410 20.61 -2.73 65.95
C ALA A 410 22.13 -2.66 65.69
N LEU A 411 22.61 -1.61 65.02
CA LEU A 411 24.04 -1.40 64.77
C LEU A 411 24.86 -1.20 66.06
N GLU A 412 24.30 -0.50 67.07
CA GLU A 412 24.95 -0.32 68.38
C GLU A 412 25.10 -1.63 69.16
N THR A 413 24.28 -2.63 68.89
CA THR A 413 24.43 -3.95 69.53
C THR A 413 25.59 -4.77 68.97
N GLY A 414 26.10 -4.43 67.78
CA GLY A 414 27.19 -5.15 67.12
C GLY A 414 26.86 -6.58 66.67
N GLU A 415 25.59 -7.01 66.80
CA GLU A 415 25.14 -8.36 66.42
C GLU A 415 24.48 -8.35 65.04
N LEU A 416 25.05 -9.12 64.10
CA LEU A 416 24.56 -9.23 62.72
C LEU A 416 23.10 -9.73 62.65
N ASP A 417 22.69 -10.60 63.57
CA ASP A 417 21.34 -11.17 63.61
C ASP A 417 20.26 -10.11 63.86
N LYS A 418 20.55 -9.10 64.69
CA LYS A 418 19.61 -8.01 64.97
C LYS A 418 19.49 -7.04 63.79
N VAL A 419 20.60 -6.79 63.09
CA VAL A 419 20.60 -5.98 61.87
C VAL A 419 19.82 -6.68 60.77
N ASN A 420 20.01 -7.99 60.61
CA ASN A 420 19.23 -8.81 59.68
C ASN A 420 17.73 -8.85 60.03
N GLU A 421 17.36 -8.81 61.31
CA GLU A 421 15.95 -8.72 61.73
C GLU A 421 15.29 -7.39 61.32
N VAL A 422 16.05 -6.29 61.35
CA VAL A 422 15.55 -4.97 60.92
C VAL A 422 15.50 -4.90 59.38
N LEU A 423 16.54 -5.39 58.68
CA LEU A 423 16.56 -5.44 57.22
C LEU A 423 15.42 -6.32 56.65
N GLY A 424 15.07 -7.42 57.33
CA GLY A 424 13.96 -8.29 56.91
C GLY A 424 12.56 -7.70 57.08
N LYS A 425 12.42 -6.59 57.83
CA LYS A 425 11.15 -5.86 57.99
C LYS A 425 10.98 -4.73 56.96
N LEU A 426 12.06 -4.36 56.25
CA LEU A 426 12.07 -3.32 55.22
C LEU A 426 11.74 -3.90 53.84
N SER A 427 11.36 -3.03 52.90
CA SER A 427 11.22 -3.43 51.49
C SER A 427 12.60 -3.71 50.87
N VAL A 428 12.65 -4.47 49.78
CA VAL A 428 13.90 -4.87 49.10
C VAL A 428 14.72 -3.63 48.69
N GLU A 429 14.05 -2.66 48.06
CA GLU A 429 14.68 -1.42 47.58
C GLU A 429 15.27 -0.60 48.74
N GLU A 430 14.53 -0.46 49.85
CA GLU A 430 15.02 0.23 51.04
C GLU A 430 16.17 -0.55 51.69
N ALA A 431 16.09 -1.88 51.78
CA ALA A 431 17.16 -2.68 52.37
C ALA A 431 18.47 -2.60 51.55
N GLU A 432 18.42 -2.53 50.21
CA GLU A 432 19.61 -2.31 49.36
C GLU A 432 20.25 -0.94 49.61
N GLU A 433 19.45 0.11 49.72
CA GLU A 433 19.93 1.47 50.03
C GLU A 433 20.66 1.50 51.38
N TYR A 434 20.11 0.84 52.41
CA TYR A 434 20.75 0.76 53.72
C TYR A 434 22.07 -0.02 53.67
N VAL A 435 22.13 -1.13 52.92
CA VAL A 435 23.37 -1.91 52.76
C VAL A 435 24.45 -1.12 52.03
N ASN A 436 24.08 -0.34 51.01
CA ASN A 436 25.01 0.57 50.32
C ASN A 436 25.56 1.64 51.28
N LEU A 437 24.69 2.25 52.09
CA LEU A 437 25.08 3.24 53.09
C LEU A 437 25.97 2.64 54.20
N PHE A 438 25.79 1.36 54.56
CA PHE A 438 26.69 0.67 55.48
C PHE A 438 28.11 0.49 54.90
N GLY A 439 28.21 0.31 53.58
CA GLY A 439 29.50 0.29 52.88
C GLY A 439 30.16 1.67 52.82
N GLU A 440 29.39 2.72 52.52
CA GLU A 440 29.89 4.11 52.45
C GLU A 440 30.36 4.62 53.82
N ALA A 441 29.61 4.32 54.89
CA ALA A 441 29.98 4.68 56.26
C ALA A 441 31.04 3.74 56.87
N ASN A 442 31.54 2.76 56.11
CA ASN A 442 32.50 1.75 56.54
C ASN A 442 32.09 1.05 57.86
N ILE A 443 30.78 0.84 58.04
CA ILE A 443 30.19 0.26 59.25
C ILE A 443 30.42 -1.26 59.29
N LEU A 444 30.54 -1.89 58.11
CA LEU A 444 30.81 -3.32 57.95
C LEU A 444 32.30 -3.54 57.65
N SER A 445 33.04 -4.09 58.61
CA SER A 445 34.42 -4.53 58.41
C SER A 445 34.51 -6.05 58.27
N LEU A 446 35.29 -6.50 57.29
CA LEU A 446 35.61 -7.91 57.10
C LEU A 446 36.89 -8.22 57.88
N GLU A 447 36.78 -8.95 58.99
CA GLU A 447 37.96 -9.42 59.74
C GLU A 447 38.32 -10.85 59.32
N GLU A 448 39.55 -11.03 58.83
CA GLU A 448 40.15 -12.35 58.67
C GLU A 448 40.58 -12.86 60.05
N GLN A 449 39.93 -13.92 60.55
CA GLN A 449 40.41 -14.59 61.75
C GLN A 449 41.79 -15.21 61.47
N ILE A 450 42.84 -14.63 62.07
CA ILE A 450 44.20 -15.19 62.02
C ILE A 450 44.23 -16.42 62.93
N ILE A 451 44.13 -17.61 62.34
CA ILE A 451 44.18 -18.88 63.07
C ILE A 451 45.64 -19.24 63.35
N ASP A 452 46.01 -19.36 64.63
CA ASP A 452 47.35 -19.81 65.03
C ASP A 452 47.51 -21.33 64.79
N GLY A 453 48.11 -21.67 63.65
CA GLY A 453 48.36 -23.04 63.20
C GLY A 453 49.31 -23.87 64.06
N THR A 454 49.87 -23.32 65.14
CA THR A 454 50.75 -24.07 66.07
C THR A 454 49.99 -24.81 67.18
N THR A 455 48.71 -24.46 67.41
CA THR A 455 47.87 -25.06 68.47
C THR A 455 47.00 -26.20 67.90
N GLU A 456 46.72 -27.24 68.69
CA GLU A 456 45.87 -28.38 68.28
C GLU A 456 44.45 -27.93 67.87
N GLU A 457 43.90 -26.91 68.54
CA GLU A 457 42.59 -26.31 68.22
C GLU A 457 42.61 -25.53 66.90
N GLY A 458 43.70 -24.80 66.61
CA GLY A 458 43.88 -24.08 65.34
C GLY A 458 44.01 -25.02 64.14
N LYS A 459 44.67 -26.17 64.29
CA LYS A 459 44.74 -27.20 63.23
C LYS A 459 43.40 -27.85 62.93
N GLN A 460 42.54 -27.99 63.95
CA GLN A 460 41.19 -28.52 63.76
C GLN A 460 40.31 -27.50 63.03
N GLN A 461 40.39 -26.21 63.40
CA GLN A 461 39.66 -25.14 62.72
C GLN A 461 40.10 -24.96 61.26
N ILE A 462 41.40 -25.04 60.97
CA ILE A 462 41.91 -25.01 59.58
C ILE A 462 41.35 -26.18 58.77
N LYS A 463 41.31 -27.39 59.35
CA LYS A 463 40.80 -28.59 58.67
C LYS A 463 39.28 -28.53 58.44
N GLU A 464 38.54 -27.93 59.36
CA GLU A 464 37.09 -27.73 59.24
C GLU A 464 36.78 -26.66 58.18
N LEU A 465 37.54 -25.56 58.14
CA LEU A 465 37.44 -24.52 57.12
C LEU A 465 37.81 -25.03 55.72
N GLU A 466 38.89 -25.81 55.58
CA GLU A 466 39.24 -26.48 54.32
C GLU A 466 38.13 -27.44 53.85
N GLY A 467 37.50 -28.15 54.79
CA GLY A 467 36.37 -29.03 54.49
C GLY A 467 35.13 -28.29 54.01
N ARG A 468 34.83 -27.13 54.62
CA ARG A 468 33.68 -26.30 54.27
C ARG A 468 33.88 -25.58 52.93
N ALA A 469 35.07 -25.03 52.68
CA ALA A 469 35.44 -24.42 51.40
C ALA A 469 35.45 -25.43 50.23
N ALA A 470 35.84 -26.69 50.49
CA ALA A 470 35.76 -27.76 49.50
C ALA A 470 34.30 -28.16 49.18
N ALA A 471 33.41 -28.15 50.17
CA ALA A 471 31.98 -28.42 49.97
C ALA A 471 31.29 -27.30 49.19
N GLU A 472 31.68 -26.05 49.41
CA GLU A 472 31.12 -24.88 48.72
C GLU A 472 31.59 -24.78 47.26
N ARG A 473 32.87 -25.04 46.97
CA ARG A 473 33.34 -25.21 45.57
C ARG A 473 32.63 -26.35 44.85
N ALA A 474 32.27 -27.42 45.56
CA ALA A 474 31.50 -28.52 44.98
C ALA A 474 30.04 -28.12 44.72
N ALA A 475 29.47 -27.22 45.51
CA ALA A 475 28.12 -26.68 45.33
C ALA A 475 28.07 -25.66 44.17
N GLU A 476 29.05 -24.76 44.05
CA GLU A 476 29.18 -23.84 42.89
C GLU A 476 29.40 -24.60 41.57
N ALA A 477 30.22 -25.66 41.59
CA ALA A 477 30.40 -26.53 40.42
C ALA A 477 29.11 -27.28 40.02
N ALA A 478 28.19 -27.51 40.96
CA ALA A 478 26.88 -28.10 40.69
C ALA A 478 25.86 -27.07 40.18
N ALA A 479 25.94 -25.81 40.63
CA ALA A 479 25.06 -24.72 40.18
C ALA A 479 25.45 -24.17 38.79
N GLY A 480 26.73 -24.23 38.41
CA GLY A 480 27.20 -23.86 37.06
C GLY A 480 26.90 -24.87 35.94
N ALA A 481 26.33 -26.04 36.25
CA ALA A 481 26.03 -27.11 35.28
C ALA A 481 24.56 -27.14 34.81
N THR A 482 23.73 -26.18 35.22
CA THR A 482 22.31 -26.05 34.82
C THR A 482 22.04 -24.78 34.01
N ALA A 483 22.94 -24.43 33.10
CA ALA A 483 22.67 -23.49 32.01
C ALA A 483 23.02 -24.18 30.68
N ASP A 484 21.97 -24.47 29.91
CA ASP A 484 21.88 -25.08 28.57
C ASP A 484 22.31 -26.55 28.39
N PRO A 485 21.35 -27.40 27.98
CA PRO A 485 21.25 -27.63 26.54
C PRO A 485 19.82 -27.64 25.97
N GLU A 486 19.70 -26.96 24.83
CA GLU A 486 18.64 -26.96 23.78
C GLU A 486 17.26 -26.35 24.09
#